data_AF-A0AAD7JQI7-F1
#
_entry.id   AF-A0AAD7JQI7-F1
#
_cell.length_a   1.000
_cell.length_b   1.000
_cell.length_c   1.000
_cell.angle_alpha   90.00
_cell.angle_beta   90.00
_cell.angle_gamma   90.00
#
_symmetry.space_group_name_H-M   'P 1'
#
loop_
_entity.id
_entity.type
_entity.pdbx_description
1 polymer ?
#
loop_
_entity_poly.entity_id
_entity_poly.type
_entity_poly.pdbx_seq_one_letter_code
_entity_poly.pdbx_strand_id
1 'polypeptide(L)'
;MCWSGAGLVPVLPDYRNSFVHPIQRSRVETEIWIEKFAKKDPDSIYTAPTGICCDNYDPLLTKRTPVVSWPGSPAPDTEDTPSEAPDGNGKRGMNTAASVSDRRDDHLKGARKRLEHWRYNTWTELYIKRPWGFQPLMLDKVLTALATKAQFSTVDDLTTGGWSPTHARKHGSPVLALLQEYDTLFREFNEAEKEERARLRKEETAAN
;
A
#
# COMPACT_ATOMS: atom_id res chain seq x y z
N MET A 1 -23.73 16.18 -67.83
CA MET A 1 -23.99 14.88 -67.14
C MET A 1 -23.44 15.02 -65.73
N CYS A 2 -24.30 15.27 -64.75
CA CYS A 2 -23.90 15.46 -63.35
C CYS A 2 -24.11 14.15 -62.59
N TRP A 3 -23.04 13.57 -62.06
CA TRP A 3 -23.10 12.39 -61.19
C TRP A 3 -23.26 12.86 -59.75
N SER A 4 -24.49 12.82 -59.23
CA SER A 4 -24.76 12.93 -57.80
C SER A 4 -24.50 11.57 -57.15
N GLY A 5 -23.27 11.36 -56.67
CA GLY A 5 -22.91 10.21 -55.86
C GLY A 5 -23.34 10.43 -54.42
N ALA A 6 -24.45 9.80 -54.02
CA ALA A 6 -24.85 9.68 -52.62
C ALA A 6 -23.80 8.80 -51.89
N GLY A 7 -22.92 9.45 -51.14
CA GLY A 7 -21.93 8.78 -50.30
C GLY A 7 -22.63 8.05 -49.15
N LEU A 8 -22.72 6.73 -49.26
CA LEU A 8 -23.01 5.83 -48.14
C LEU A 8 -21.90 6.03 -47.10
N VAL A 9 -22.22 6.77 -46.04
CA VAL A 9 -21.39 6.82 -44.82
C VAL A 9 -21.46 5.42 -44.19
N PRO A 10 -20.35 4.68 -44.07
CA PRO A 10 -20.38 3.42 -43.35
C PRO A 10 -20.73 3.70 -41.90
N VAL A 11 -21.92 3.26 -41.50
CA VAL A 11 -22.33 3.20 -40.10
C VAL A 11 -21.38 2.25 -39.39
N LEU A 12 -20.39 2.82 -38.70
CA LEU A 12 -19.51 2.05 -37.83
C LEU A 12 -20.39 1.35 -36.79
N PRO A 13 -20.21 0.04 -36.57
CA PRO A 13 -20.97 -0.66 -35.54
C PRO A 13 -20.67 0.00 -34.20
N ASP A 14 -21.72 0.47 -33.54
CA ASP A 14 -21.71 0.90 -32.15
C ASP A 14 -21.05 -0.21 -31.32
N TYR A 15 -19.79 -0.01 -30.95
CA TYR A 15 -19.06 -0.87 -30.01
C TYR A 15 -19.56 -0.55 -28.58
N ARG A 16 -20.89 -0.62 -28.40
CA ARG A 16 -21.60 -0.38 -27.16
C ARG A 16 -21.41 -1.60 -26.26
N ASN A 17 -20.25 -1.63 -25.62
CA ASN A 17 -20.08 -2.01 -24.23
C ASN A 17 -20.73 -3.34 -23.79
N SER A 18 -20.61 -4.39 -24.59
CA SER A 18 -21.13 -5.74 -24.27
C SER A 18 -20.13 -6.63 -23.52
N PHE A 19 -19.33 -6.07 -22.61
CA PHE A 19 -18.41 -6.86 -21.77
C PHE A 19 -18.30 -6.30 -20.36
N VAL A 20 -19.45 -6.10 -19.72
CA VAL A 20 -19.52 -6.18 -18.26
C VAL A 20 -20.21 -7.49 -17.95
N HIS A 21 -19.52 -8.61 -18.18
CA HIS A 21 -19.81 -9.76 -17.34
C HIS A 21 -19.44 -9.29 -15.93
N PRO A 22 -20.40 -9.24 -14.97
CA PRO A 22 -20.02 -9.08 -13.58
C PRO A 22 -19.06 -10.23 -13.32
N ILE A 23 -17.80 -9.89 -13.06
CA ILE A 23 -16.83 -10.84 -12.54
C ILE A 23 -17.50 -11.32 -11.26
N GLN A 24 -18.16 -12.48 -11.34
CA GLN A 24 -18.53 -13.32 -10.20
C GLN A 24 -17.21 -13.79 -9.62
N ARG A 25 -16.43 -12.83 -9.11
CA ARG A 25 -15.22 -13.05 -8.34
C ARG A 25 -15.75 -13.73 -7.11
N SER A 26 -15.53 -15.03 -7.06
CA SER A 26 -16.07 -15.85 -6.00
C SER A 26 -15.71 -15.19 -4.66
N ARG A 27 -16.74 -14.93 -3.86
CA ARG A 27 -16.67 -14.46 -2.47
C ARG A 27 -15.64 -15.24 -1.62
N VAL A 28 -15.28 -16.44 -2.08
CA VAL A 28 -14.31 -17.37 -1.50
C VAL A 28 -12.87 -16.84 -1.53
N GLU A 29 -12.44 -16.07 -2.53
CA GLU A 29 -11.04 -15.59 -2.59
C GLU A 29 -10.76 -14.43 -1.62
N THR A 30 -11.77 -13.63 -1.29
CA THR A 30 -11.65 -12.60 -0.25
C THR A 30 -11.64 -13.20 1.16
N GLU A 31 -12.34 -14.31 1.39
CA GLU A 31 -12.39 -15.01 2.69
C GLU A 31 -11.05 -15.69 3.03
N ILE A 32 -10.35 -16.26 2.04
CA ILE A 32 -9.02 -16.89 2.24
C ILE A 32 -7.96 -15.86 2.68
N TRP A 33 -8.13 -14.59 2.32
CA TRP A 33 -7.16 -13.54 2.68
C TRP A 33 -7.38 -12.99 4.09
N ILE A 34 -8.62 -12.91 4.56
CA ILE A 34 -8.95 -12.58 5.97
C ILE A 34 -8.39 -13.67 6.89
N GLU A 35 -8.58 -14.95 6.56
CA GLU A 35 -8.04 -16.04 7.38
C GLU A 35 -6.51 -16.10 7.43
N LYS A 36 -5.82 -15.75 6.34
CA LYS A 36 -4.34 -15.75 6.30
C LYS A 36 -3.69 -14.53 6.95
N PHE A 37 -4.38 -13.39 7.03
CA PHE A 37 -3.88 -12.22 7.77
C PHE A 37 -4.25 -12.28 9.27
N ALA A 38 -5.37 -12.93 9.62
CA ALA A 38 -5.74 -13.19 11.01
C ALA A 38 -4.85 -14.25 11.66
N LYS A 39 -4.32 -15.21 10.89
CA LYS A 39 -3.24 -16.11 11.32
C LYS A 39 -1.88 -15.45 11.14
N LYS A 40 -1.66 -14.35 11.86
CA LYS A 40 -0.31 -13.96 12.22
C LYS A 40 0.23 -15.08 13.11
N ASP A 41 1.05 -15.96 12.54
CA ASP A 41 1.66 -17.08 13.26
C ASP A 41 2.28 -16.56 14.58
N PRO A 42 1.72 -16.89 15.75
CA PRO A 42 2.27 -16.42 17.02
C PRO A 42 3.68 -16.99 17.30
N ASP A 43 4.09 -18.00 16.53
CA ASP A 43 5.34 -18.72 16.69
C ASP A 43 6.35 -18.48 15.54
N SER A 44 6.23 -17.38 14.79
CA SER A 44 7.30 -16.98 13.86
C SER A 44 8.50 -16.42 14.65
N ILE A 45 9.20 -17.33 15.32
CA ILE A 45 10.50 -17.11 15.93
C ILE A 45 11.50 -17.00 14.76
N TYR A 46 11.50 -15.84 14.09
CA TYR A 46 12.63 -15.46 13.26
C TYR A 46 13.84 -15.32 14.17
N THR A 47 14.63 -16.39 14.25
CA THR A 47 15.96 -16.34 14.82
C THR A 47 16.75 -15.39 13.91
N ALA A 48 17.03 -14.19 14.42
CA ALA A 48 17.84 -13.23 13.69
C ALA A 48 19.17 -13.90 13.33
N PRO A 49 19.63 -13.83 12.06
CA PRO A 49 20.95 -14.29 11.73
C PRO A 49 21.94 -13.45 12.54
N THR A 50 22.55 -14.05 13.56
CA THR A 50 23.70 -13.53 14.28
C THR A 50 24.93 -13.64 13.37
N GLY A 51 24.85 -12.96 12.22
CA GLY A 51 25.94 -12.76 11.30
C GLY A 51 26.77 -11.56 11.76
N ILE A 52 27.97 -11.86 12.24
CA ILE A 52 29.03 -10.96 12.66
C ILE A 52 29.33 -9.89 11.59
N CYS A 53 29.23 -8.63 12.03
CA CYS A 53 29.99 -7.44 11.64
C CYS A 53 30.16 -7.09 10.15
N CYS A 54 29.42 -6.06 9.72
CA CYS A 54 29.86 -5.17 8.64
C CYS A 54 30.45 -3.89 9.26
N ASP A 55 31.70 -4.00 9.71
CA ASP A 55 32.62 -2.88 9.87
C ASP A 55 33.09 -2.45 8.47
N ASN A 56 32.41 -1.48 7.86
CA ASN A 56 32.97 -0.62 6.82
C ASN A 56 32.06 0.60 6.65
N TYR A 57 32.08 1.49 7.64
CA TYR A 57 31.55 2.84 7.51
C TYR A 57 32.73 3.79 7.27
N ASP A 58 32.83 4.34 6.07
CA ASP A 58 33.83 5.34 5.67
C ASP A 58 33.37 6.73 6.15
N PRO A 59 34.07 7.39 7.09
CA PRO A 59 33.54 8.57 7.78
C PRO A 59 33.80 9.92 7.09
N LEU A 60 34.22 9.96 5.82
CA LEU A 60 34.87 11.17 5.27
C LEU A 60 34.02 12.12 4.39
N LEU A 61 32.70 12.18 4.51
CA LEU A 61 31.91 13.17 3.74
C LEU A 61 30.68 13.76 4.46
N THR A 62 30.83 14.09 5.74
CA THR A 62 29.85 14.94 6.45
C THR A 62 30.09 16.42 6.13
N LYS A 63 29.46 16.92 5.06
CA LYS A 63 29.35 18.37 4.81
C LYS A 63 28.54 19.02 5.93
N ARG A 64 29.23 19.74 6.80
CA ARG A 64 28.66 20.61 7.84
C ARG A 64 27.73 21.65 7.21
N THR A 65 26.46 21.61 7.56
CA THR A 65 25.54 22.74 7.44
C THR A 65 25.75 23.72 8.60
N PRO A 66 25.72 25.04 8.38
CA PRO A 66 25.86 26.02 9.44
C PRO A 66 24.63 26.01 10.35
N VAL A 67 24.89 25.88 11.66
CA VAL A 67 23.92 25.98 12.74
C VAL A 67 23.46 27.44 12.85
N VAL A 68 22.17 27.68 12.62
CA VAL A 68 21.52 28.95 12.96
C VAL A 68 21.14 28.89 14.44
N SER A 69 21.92 29.56 15.28
CA SER A 69 21.65 29.72 16.71
C SER A 69 20.48 30.69 16.92
N TRP A 70 19.37 30.19 17.47
CA TRP A 70 18.28 31.03 17.98
C TRP A 70 18.61 31.45 19.42
N PRO A 71 18.53 32.75 19.76
CA PRO A 71 18.72 33.23 21.13
C PRO A 71 17.49 32.93 21.99
N GLY A 72 17.77 32.56 23.24
CA GLY A 72 16.83 31.90 24.14
C GLY A 72 15.81 32.79 24.84
N SER A 73 14.89 32.10 25.52
CA SER A 73 14.04 32.62 26.59
C SER A 73 14.16 31.70 27.82
N PRO A 74 14.42 32.26 29.03
CA PRO A 74 14.38 31.56 30.31
C PRO A 74 12.98 31.70 30.95
N ALA A 75 12.35 30.62 31.41
CA ALA A 75 12.33 30.08 32.78
C ALA A 75 10.85 29.99 33.25
N PRO A 76 10.56 29.58 34.50
CA PRO A 76 10.38 28.21 34.98
C PRO A 76 8.91 27.98 35.44
N ASP A 77 8.51 26.72 35.73
CA ASP A 77 7.90 26.33 37.02
C ASP A 77 7.09 25.03 36.99
N THR A 78 7.38 24.25 38.04
CA THR A 78 6.62 23.19 38.71
C THR A 78 6.26 21.91 37.97
N GLU A 79 7.10 20.94 38.29
CA GLU A 79 7.00 19.50 38.13
C GLU A 79 5.69 18.89 38.67
N ASP A 80 5.10 18.03 37.86
CA ASP A 80 4.43 16.82 38.32
C ASP A 80 5.14 15.65 37.61
N THR A 81 6.22 15.18 38.21
CA THR A 81 7.16 14.21 37.61
C THR A 81 6.61 12.79 37.78
N PRO A 82 6.20 12.09 36.70
CA PRO A 82 5.92 10.67 36.78
C PRO A 82 7.24 9.96 37.08
N SER A 83 7.35 9.41 38.29
CA SER A 83 8.50 8.65 38.78
C SER A 83 8.62 7.31 38.07
N GLU A 84 9.02 7.33 36.80
CA GLU A 84 9.72 6.20 36.19
C GLU A 84 11.20 6.35 36.52
N ALA A 85 11.68 5.55 37.46
CA ALA A 85 13.09 5.51 37.80
C ALA A 85 13.91 5.28 36.51
N PRO A 86 14.92 6.11 36.24
CA PRO A 86 15.80 5.90 35.10
C PRO A 86 16.42 4.51 35.19
N ASP A 87 16.63 3.87 34.04
CA ASP A 87 17.39 2.63 34.00
C ASP A 87 18.82 2.87 34.55
N GLY A 88 19.56 1.79 34.85
CA GLY A 88 20.92 1.89 35.39
C GLY A 88 21.91 2.68 34.53
N ASN A 89 21.51 3.11 33.34
CA ASN A 89 22.29 3.91 32.40
C ASN A 89 21.80 5.36 32.26
N GLY A 90 20.82 5.78 33.08
CA GLY A 90 20.27 7.13 33.04
C GLY A 90 19.44 7.44 31.79
N LYS A 91 19.08 6.44 30.98
CA LYS A 91 18.30 6.63 29.76
C LYS A 91 16.87 6.15 29.99
N ARG A 92 15.91 6.83 29.38
CA ARG A 92 14.54 6.29 29.28
C ARG A 92 14.54 5.34 28.09
N GLY A 93 14.36 4.04 28.37
CA GLY A 93 14.10 3.07 27.32
C GLY A 93 12.86 3.51 26.54
N MET A 94 13.04 3.95 25.31
CA MET A 94 11.91 4.27 24.44
C MET A 94 11.23 2.94 24.13
N ASN A 95 10.16 2.62 24.86
CA ASN A 95 9.35 1.44 24.62
C ASN A 95 9.03 1.40 23.13
N THR A 96 9.65 0.46 22.41
CA THR A 96 9.43 0.22 20.99
C THR A 96 8.05 -0.38 20.82
N ALA A 97 7.02 0.44 21.04
CA ALA A 97 5.67 0.16 20.59
C ALA A 97 5.77 -0.11 19.09
N ALA A 98 5.26 -1.26 18.65
CA ALA A 98 5.23 -1.69 17.25
C ALA A 98 5.03 -0.48 16.33
N SER A 99 6.11 -0.11 15.65
CA SER A 99 6.27 1.23 15.13
C SER A 99 5.35 1.44 13.93
N VAL A 100 4.88 2.68 13.75
CA VAL A 100 3.94 3.04 12.67
C VAL A 100 4.44 2.61 11.27
N SER A 101 5.75 2.40 11.09
CA SER A 101 6.30 1.88 9.83
C SER A 101 5.79 0.50 9.45
N ASP A 102 5.63 -0.41 10.40
CA ASP A 102 5.28 -1.81 10.10
C ASP A 102 3.89 -1.91 9.47
N ARG A 103 2.94 -1.10 9.96
CA ARG A 103 1.56 -1.08 9.43
C ARG A 103 1.50 -0.56 8.00
N ARG A 104 2.33 0.44 7.70
CA ARG A 104 2.44 0.98 6.35
C ARG A 104 2.99 -0.09 5.42
N ASP A 105 4.05 -0.78 5.83
CA ASP A 105 4.66 -1.82 5.01
C ASP A 105 3.71 -2.99 4.71
N ASP A 106 2.86 -3.37 5.67
CA ASP A 106 1.88 -4.43 5.47
C ASP A 106 0.77 -4.04 4.47
N HIS A 107 0.29 -2.80 4.54
CA HIS A 107 -0.65 -2.25 3.55
C HIS A 107 -0.05 -2.27 2.13
N LEU A 108 1.20 -1.79 2.00
CA LEU A 108 1.90 -1.74 0.72
C LEU A 108 2.09 -3.14 0.12
N LYS A 109 2.50 -4.12 0.94
CA LYS A 109 2.66 -5.52 0.51
C LYS A 109 1.33 -6.11 0.04
N GLY A 110 0.24 -5.86 0.78
CA GLY A 110 -1.07 -6.38 0.41
C GLY A 110 -1.63 -5.76 -0.88
N ALA A 111 -1.52 -4.43 -1.04
CA ALA A 111 -1.90 -3.74 -2.27
C ALA A 111 -1.12 -4.26 -3.48
N ARG A 112 0.21 -4.39 -3.33
CA ARG A 112 1.08 -4.94 -4.37
C ARG A 112 0.66 -6.35 -4.78
N LYS A 113 0.40 -7.24 -3.82
CA LYS A 113 -0.02 -8.62 -4.10
C LYS A 113 -1.34 -8.67 -4.88
N ARG A 114 -2.32 -7.82 -4.55
CA ARG A 114 -3.58 -7.74 -5.29
C ARG A 114 -3.39 -7.27 -6.74
N LEU A 115 -2.52 -6.28 -6.95
CA LEU A 115 -2.19 -5.82 -8.29
C LEU A 115 -1.43 -6.88 -9.11
N GLU A 116 -0.51 -7.63 -8.48
CA GLU A 116 0.20 -8.74 -9.11
C GLU A 116 -0.76 -9.86 -9.54
N HIS A 117 -1.71 -10.22 -8.67
CA HIS A 117 -2.75 -11.19 -8.99
C HIS A 117 -3.62 -10.70 -10.15
N TRP A 118 -4.08 -9.44 -10.10
CA TRP A 118 -4.85 -8.84 -11.19
C TRP A 118 -4.08 -8.85 -12.52
N ARG A 119 -2.78 -8.52 -12.49
CA ARG A 119 -1.90 -8.55 -13.66
C ARG A 119 -1.84 -9.95 -14.27
N TYR A 120 -1.67 -10.97 -13.44
CA TYR A 120 -1.60 -12.36 -13.88
C TYR A 120 -2.93 -12.84 -14.50
N ASN A 121 -4.07 -12.59 -13.83
CA ASN A 121 -5.38 -13.01 -14.34
C ASN A 121 -5.72 -12.28 -15.64
N THR A 122 -5.53 -10.97 -15.68
CA THR A 122 -5.81 -10.17 -16.88
C THR A 122 -4.96 -10.61 -18.06
N TRP A 123 -3.68 -10.95 -17.83
CA TRP A 123 -2.82 -11.50 -18.88
C TRP A 123 -3.32 -12.86 -19.35
N THR A 124 -3.65 -13.76 -18.43
CA THR A 124 -4.14 -15.11 -18.75
C THR A 124 -5.47 -15.09 -19.51
N GLU A 125 -6.37 -14.19 -19.15
CA GLU A 125 -7.69 -14.09 -19.78
C GLU A 125 -7.63 -13.39 -21.14
N LEU A 126 -6.90 -12.27 -21.24
CA LEU A 126 -6.99 -11.37 -22.40
C LEU A 126 -5.77 -11.42 -23.33
N TYR A 127 -4.62 -11.88 -22.83
CA TYR A 127 -3.33 -11.74 -23.51
C TYR A 127 -2.54 -13.05 -23.63
N ILE A 128 -3.09 -14.21 -23.25
CA ILE A 128 -2.40 -15.50 -23.27
C ILE A 128 -1.81 -15.89 -24.64
N LYS A 129 -2.44 -15.44 -25.73
CA LYS A 129 -1.98 -15.70 -27.10
C LYS A 129 -0.82 -14.80 -27.54
N ARG A 130 -0.42 -13.83 -26.72
CA ARG A 130 0.66 -12.88 -27.06
C ARG A 130 2.01 -13.52 -26.75
N PRO A 131 3.05 -13.23 -27.56
CA PRO A 131 4.38 -13.82 -27.37
C PRO A 131 5.15 -13.22 -26.19
N TRP A 132 4.58 -12.22 -25.53
CA TRP A 132 5.15 -11.56 -24.36
C TRP A 132 4.40 -11.98 -23.09
N GLY A 133 5.15 -12.22 -22.00
CA GLY A 133 4.59 -12.61 -20.70
C GLY A 133 3.78 -11.50 -20.02
N PHE A 134 3.39 -11.68 -18.76
CA PHE A 134 2.55 -10.69 -18.05
C PHE A 134 3.27 -9.39 -17.66
N GLN A 135 4.60 -9.36 -17.67
CA GLN A 135 5.40 -8.21 -17.22
C GLN A 135 5.12 -6.89 -17.98
N PRO A 136 4.97 -6.87 -19.32
CA PRO A 136 4.71 -5.63 -20.06
C PRO A 136 3.33 -5.03 -19.82
N LEU A 137 2.37 -5.80 -19.29
CA LEU A 137 1.03 -5.29 -18.97
C LEU A 137 1.11 -4.24 -17.85
N MET A 138 1.93 -4.51 -16.84
CA MET A 138 2.20 -3.61 -15.74
C MET A 138 3.56 -3.96 -15.11
N LEU A 139 4.53 -3.07 -15.29
CA LEU A 139 5.91 -3.26 -14.82
C LEU A 139 5.96 -3.22 -13.29
N ASP A 140 6.92 -3.91 -12.67
CA ASP A 140 7.05 -3.97 -11.20
C ASP A 140 7.29 -2.61 -10.56
N LYS A 141 7.98 -1.70 -11.27
CA LYS A 141 8.12 -0.29 -10.84
C LYS A 141 6.78 0.44 -10.76
N VAL A 142 5.87 0.15 -11.69
CA VAL A 142 4.52 0.72 -11.71
C VAL A 142 3.68 0.09 -10.62
N LEU A 143 3.75 -1.23 -10.43
CA LEU A 143 3.11 -1.91 -9.30
C LEU A 143 3.50 -1.30 -7.96
N THR A 144 4.80 -1.07 -7.76
CA THR A 144 5.33 -0.46 -6.54
C THR A 144 4.86 0.98 -6.39
N ALA A 145 4.89 1.78 -7.47
CA ALA A 145 4.41 3.16 -7.46
C ALA A 145 2.89 3.24 -7.17
N LEU A 146 2.10 2.31 -7.72
CA LEU A 146 0.66 2.22 -7.50
C LEU A 146 0.33 1.75 -6.08
N ALA A 147 1.08 0.78 -5.54
CA ALA A 147 0.89 0.35 -4.16
C ALA A 147 1.28 1.46 -3.16
N THR A 148 2.31 2.25 -3.47
CA THR A 148 2.84 3.30 -2.56
C THR A 148 1.94 4.52 -2.41
N LYS A 149 1.20 4.85 -3.47
CA LYS A 149 0.36 6.05 -3.52
C LYS A 149 -1.09 5.68 -3.21
N ALA A 150 -1.57 6.05 -2.02
CA ALA A 150 -2.91 5.72 -1.55
C ALA A 150 -4.06 6.58 -2.14
N GLN A 151 -3.78 7.43 -3.15
CA GLN A 151 -4.72 8.47 -3.60
C GLN A 151 -4.94 8.48 -5.12
N PHE A 152 -5.03 7.30 -5.75
CA PHE A 152 -5.46 7.25 -7.15
C PHE A 152 -6.98 7.30 -7.21
N SER A 153 -7.50 8.36 -7.82
CA SER A 153 -8.95 8.56 -8.00
C SER A 153 -9.35 8.50 -9.46
N THR A 154 -8.44 8.89 -10.35
CA THR A 154 -8.67 8.99 -11.79
C THR A 154 -7.71 8.11 -12.57
N VAL A 155 -8.07 7.84 -13.83
CA VAL A 155 -7.21 7.12 -14.77
C VAL A 155 -5.95 7.94 -15.09
N ASP A 156 -6.01 9.26 -15.04
CA ASP A 156 -4.88 10.14 -15.31
C ASP A 156 -3.84 10.06 -14.19
N ASP A 157 -4.27 9.88 -12.94
CA ASP A 157 -3.38 9.67 -11.80
C ASP A 157 -2.49 8.42 -12.02
N LEU A 158 -3.05 7.37 -12.62
CA LEU A 158 -2.32 6.14 -12.95
C LEU A 158 -1.21 6.38 -13.98
N THR A 159 -1.45 7.27 -14.95
CA THR A 159 -0.42 7.64 -15.94
C THR A 159 0.72 8.43 -15.29
N THR A 160 0.39 9.29 -14.32
CA THR A 160 1.38 9.98 -13.46
C THR A 160 2.17 9.00 -12.59
N GLY A 161 1.60 7.83 -12.29
CA GLY A 161 2.30 6.69 -11.69
C GLY A 161 3.30 5.98 -12.61
N GLY A 162 3.47 6.43 -13.85
CA GLY A 162 4.36 5.82 -14.84
C GLY A 162 3.72 4.66 -15.61
N TRP A 163 2.41 4.46 -15.50
CA TRP A 163 1.70 3.48 -16.31
C TRP A 163 1.42 4.04 -17.71
N SER A 164 1.47 3.18 -18.74
CA SER A 164 1.24 3.59 -20.12
C SER A 164 -0.20 4.11 -20.30
N PRO A 165 -0.42 5.29 -20.94
CA PRO A 165 -1.76 5.85 -21.14
C PRO A 165 -2.74 4.91 -21.84
N THR A 166 -2.27 4.10 -22.78
CA THR A 166 -3.10 3.12 -23.49
C THR A 166 -3.59 2.01 -22.56
N HIS A 167 -2.73 1.52 -21.66
CA HIS A 167 -3.10 0.51 -20.68
C HIS A 167 -3.98 1.11 -19.57
N ALA A 168 -3.66 2.31 -19.09
CA ALA A 168 -4.46 3.02 -18.10
C ALA A 168 -5.89 3.27 -18.61
N ARG A 169 -6.07 3.73 -19.86
CA ARG A 169 -7.43 3.89 -20.43
C ARG A 169 -8.22 2.59 -20.52
N LYS A 170 -7.55 1.48 -20.86
CA LYS A 170 -8.21 0.18 -21.07
C LYS A 170 -8.52 -0.54 -19.76
N HIS A 171 -7.62 -0.46 -18.79
CA HIS A 171 -7.62 -1.30 -17.58
C HIS A 171 -7.61 -0.52 -16.28
N GLY A 172 -7.52 0.80 -16.35
CA GLY A 172 -7.38 1.66 -15.18
C GLY A 172 -8.58 1.61 -14.26
N SER A 173 -9.80 1.58 -14.79
CA SER A 173 -11.01 1.53 -13.97
C SER A 173 -11.09 0.26 -13.09
N PRO A 174 -10.89 -0.96 -13.61
CA PRO A 174 -10.79 -2.16 -12.77
C PRO A 174 -9.69 -2.11 -11.72
N VAL A 175 -8.53 -1.54 -12.06
CA VAL A 175 -7.39 -1.40 -11.14
C VAL A 175 -7.69 -0.41 -10.02
N LEU A 176 -8.31 0.73 -10.33
CA LEU A 176 -8.73 1.73 -9.35
C LEU A 176 -9.77 1.14 -8.39
N ALA A 177 -10.78 0.45 -8.92
CA ALA A 177 -11.79 -0.21 -8.11
C ALA A 177 -11.16 -1.23 -7.14
N LEU A 178 -10.21 -2.03 -7.63
CA LEU A 178 -9.49 -3.02 -6.83
C LEU A 178 -8.67 -2.39 -5.69
N LEU A 179 -8.02 -1.25 -5.94
CA LEU A 179 -7.26 -0.53 -4.92
C LEU A 179 -8.18 0.13 -3.89
N GLN A 180 -9.27 0.77 -4.34
CA GLN A 180 -10.26 1.40 -3.45
C GLN A 180 -10.95 0.39 -2.54
N GLU A 181 -11.30 -0.78 -3.09
CA GLU A 181 -11.84 -1.89 -2.32
C GLU A 181 -10.84 -2.34 -1.25
N TYR A 182 -9.57 -2.52 -1.63
CA TYR A 182 -8.53 -2.93 -0.69
C TYR A 182 -8.31 -1.90 0.44
N ASP A 183 -8.23 -0.62 0.10
CA ASP A 183 -8.04 0.46 1.07
C ASP A 183 -9.22 0.55 2.06
N THR A 184 -10.43 0.32 1.58
CA THR A 184 -11.64 0.28 2.41
C THR A 184 -11.58 -0.89 3.39
N LEU A 185 -11.32 -2.10 2.90
CA LEU A 185 -11.19 -3.30 3.73
C LEU A 185 -10.06 -3.17 4.76
N PHE A 186 -8.92 -2.60 4.37
CA PHE A 186 -7.79 -2.39 5.27
C PHE A 186 -8.11 -1.37 6.38
N ARG A 187 -8.85 -0.31 6.05
CA ARG A 187 -9.31 0.68 7.04
C ARG A 187 -10.28 0.05 8.04
N GLU A 188 -11.27 -0.70 7.57
CA GLU A 188 -12.24 -1.40 8.42
C GLU A 188 -11.54 -2.40 9.36
N PHE A 189 -10.57 -3.15 8.86
CA PHE A 189 -9.78 -4.08 9.66
C PHE A 189 -9.01 -3.36 10.78
N ASN A 190 -8.32 -2.26 10.46
CA ASN A 190 -7.56 -1.49 11.46
C ASN A 190 -8.45 -0.81 12.49
N GLU A 191 -9.65 -0.37 12.09
CA GLU A 191 -10.62 0.23 13.00
C GLU A 191 -11.14 -0.81 14.00
N ALA A 192 -11.53 -2.00 13.52
CA ALA A 192 -11.93 -3.11 14.38
C ALA A 192 -10.81 -3.53 15.35
N GLU A 193 -9.55 -3.62 14.89
CA GLU A 193 -8.41 -3.93 15.76
C GLU A 193 -8.19 -2.85 16.83
N LYS A 194 -8.37 -1.58 16.46
CA LYS A 194 -8.23 -0.45 17.40
C LYS A 194 -9.32 -0.47 18.46
N GLU A 195 -10.56 -0.79 18.09
CA GLU A 195 -11.68 -0.91 19.01
C GLU A 195 -11.47 -2.05 20.01
N GLU A 196 -11.03 -3.21 19.55
CA GLU A 196 -10.72 -4.37 20.39
C GLU A 196 -9.62 -4.04 21.41
N ARG A 197 -8.51 -3.44 20.93
CA ARG A 197 -7.42 -2.99 21.82
C ARG A 197 -7.89 -1.94 22.83
N ALA A 198 -8.81 -1.06 22.44
CA ALA A 198 -9.38 -0.07 23.35
C ALA A 198 -10.28 -0.71 24.40
N ARG A 199 -11.02 -1.78 24.06
CA ARG A 199 -11.83 -2.54 25.02
C ARG A 199 -10.95 -3.25 26.05
N LEU A 200 -9.94 -3.98 25.60
CA LEU A 200 -9.01 -4.70 26.49
C LEU A 200 -8.29 -3.74 27.45
N ARG A 201 -7.87 -2.57 26.97
CA ARG A 201 -7.25 -1.54 27.83
C ARG A 201 -8.20 -1.01 28.89
N LYS A 202 -9.48 -0.83 28.57
CA LYS A 202 -10.49 -0.38 29.56
C LYS A 202 -10.68 -1.43 30.64
N GLU A 203 -10.74 -2.70 30.27
CA GLU A 203 -10.87 -3.83 31.21
C GLU A 203 -9.64 -3.92 32.14
N GLU A 204 -8.42 -3.79 31.59
CA GLU A 204 -7.18 -3.77 32.37
C GLU A 204 -7.13 -2.59 33.35
N THR A 205 -7.53 -1.38 32.92
CA THR A 205 -7.56 -0.20 33.79
C THR A 205 -8.66 -0.24 34.85
N ALA A 206 -9.71 -1.05 34.66
CA ALA A 206 -10.79 -1.19 35.64
C ALA A 206 -10.47 -2.25 36.72
N ALA A 207 -9.50 -3.14 36.46
CA ALA A 207 -9.10 -4.20 37.37
C ALA A 207 -7.98 -3.80 38.35
N ASN A 208 -7.25 -2.72 38.05
CA ASN A 208 -6.20 -2.14 38.91
C ASN A 208 -6.73 -0.98 39.75
#